data_AF-A0A7H8KMV7-F1
#
_entry.id   AF-A0A7H8KMV7-F1
#
_cell.length_a   1.000
_cell.length_b   1.000
_cell.length_c   1.000
_cell.angle_alpha   90.00
_cell.angle_beta   90.00
_cell.angle_gamma   90.00
#
_symmetry.space_group_name_H-M   'P 1'
#
loop_
_entity.id
_entity.type
_entity.pdbx_description
1 polymer ?
#
loop_
_entity_poly.entity_id
_entity_poly.type
_entity_poly.pdbx_seq_one_letter_code
_entity_poly.pdbx_strand_id
1 'polypeptide(L)'
;MSPVLYVPPHTAPEPAELADRTRAVLTETTAGTSEAPGPQGVLLVQAWRGGASYLWETPDQRECFATVRPDVVQERGRATRPLGAVGDRTCVPAP
;
A
#
# COMPACT_ATOMS: atom_id res chain seq x y z
N MET A 1 28.38 -40.46 -16.75
CA MET A 1 27.01 -40.22 -16.25
C MET A 1 27.05 -39.00 -15.38
N SER A 2 26.56 -37.86 -15.87
CA SER A 2 26.50 -36.63 -15.07
C SER A 2 25.14 -36.57 -14.36
N PRO A 3 25.09 -36.29 -13.05
CA PRO A 3 23.83 -36.18 -12.34
C PRO A 3 23.11 -34.90 -12.78
N VAL A 4 21.86 -35.05 -13.22
CA VAL A 4 20.96 -33.90 -13.43
C VAL A 4 20.53 -33.45 -12.04
N LEU A 5 21.09 -32.33 -11.58
CA LEU A 5 20.56 -31.61 -10.42
C LEU A 5 19.14 -31.15 -10.78
N TYR A 6 18.14 -31.79 -10.19
CA TYR A 6 16.78 -31.28 -10.17
C TYR A 6 16.81 -29.98 -9.36
N VAL A 7 16.83 -28.85 -10.05
CA VAL A 7 16.56 -27.56 -9.43
C VAL A 7 15.04 -27.49 -9.30
N PRO A 8 14.46 -27.59 -8.09
CA PRO A 8 13.03 -27.35 -7.94
C PRO A 8 12.74 -25.97 -8.53
N PRO A 9 11.71 -25.81 -9.37
CA PRO A 9 11.35 -24.49 -9.84
C PRO A 9 11.13 -23.65 -8.58
N HIS A 10 11.94 -22.61 -8.38
CA HIS A 10 11.67 -21.65 -7.32
C HIS A 10 10.25 -21.16 -7.55
N THR A 11 9.30 -21.66 -6.77
CA THR A 11 7.90 -21.28 -6.88
C THR A 11 7.90 -19.79 -6.59
N ALA A 12 7.71 -18.97 -7.62
CA ALA A 12 7.64 -17.54 -7.44
C ALA A 12 6.62 -17.26 -6.33
N PRO A 13 6.93 -16.39 -5.35
CA PRO A 13 6.06 -16.19 -4.21
C PRO A 13 4.66 -15.82 -4.68
N GLU A 14 3.66 -16.43 -4.06
CA GLU A 14 2.26 -16.18 -4.35
C GLU A 14 1.95 -14.70 -4.07
N PRO A 15 1.02 -14.06 -4.80
CA PRO A 15 0.68 -12.65 -4.59
C PRO A 15 0.29 -12.31 -3.14
N ALA A 16 -0.30 -13.26 -2.41
CA ALA A 16 -0.65 -13.09 -1.00
C ALA A 16 0.60 -12.97 -0.10
N GLU A 17 1.60 -13.83 -0.29
CA GLU A 17 2.85 -13.77 0.47
C GLU A 17 3.59 -12.45 0.19
N LEU A 18 3.60 -12.01 -1.08
CA LEU A 18 4.16 -10.72 -1.46
C LEU A 18 3.43 -9.57 -0.76
N ALA A 19 2.10 -9.59 -0.74
CA ALA A 19 1.31 -8.58 -0.05
C ALA A 19 1.58 -8.54 1.46
N ASP A 20 1.75 -9.68 2.12
CA ASP A 20 2.09 -9.67 3.55
C ASP A 20 3.48 -9.11 3.80
N ARG A 21 4.46 -9.52 2.99
CA ARG A 21 5.84 -9.03 3.08
C ARG A 21 5.94 -7.52 2.82
N THR A 22 5.33 -7.04 1.74
CA THR A 22 5.37 -5.61 1.41
C THR A 22 4.58 -4.74 2.37
N ARG A 23 3.53 -5.30 3.01
CA ARG A 23 2.83 -4.61 4.09
C ARG A 23 3.74 -4.38 5.28
N ALA A 24 4.56 -5.35 5.67
CA ALA A 24 5.52 -5.19 6.76
C ALA A 24 6.52 -4.07 6.47
N VAL A 25 7.09 -4.04 5.26
CA VAL A 25 8.01 -2.96 4.83
C VAL A 25 7.34 -1.59 4.90
N LEU A 26 6.08 -1.49 4.46
CA LEU A 26 5.32 -0.25 4.56
C LEU A 26 5.11 0.17 6.02
N THR A 27 4.66 -0.75 6.87
CA THR A 27 4.43 -0.48 8.30
C THR A 27 5.71 -0.01 8.99
N GLU A 28 6.84 -0.69 8.76
CA GLU A 28 8.13 -0.30 9.32
C GLU A 28 8.59 1.09 8.83
N THR A 29 8.47 1.35 7.53
CA THR A 29 8.90 2.63 6.93
C THR A 29 8.06 3.81 7.41
N THR A 30 6.79 3.57 7.74
CA THR A 30 5.86 4.63 8.16
C THR A 30 5.79 4.81 9.68
N ALA A 31 6.33 3.87 10.46
CA ALA A 31 6.25 3.88 11.92
C ALA A 31 6.78 5.19 12.52
N GLY A 32 5.99 5.81 13.39
CA GLY A 32 6.35 7.07 14.08
C GLY A 32 6.34 8.32 13.19
N THR A 33 5.97 8.22 11.91
CA THR A 33 5.86 9.37 11.00
C THR A 33 4.45 9.95 11.01
N SER A 34 4.29 11.19 10.55
CA SER A 34 2.95 11.80 10.33
C SER A 34 2.11 11.08 9.27
N GLU A 35 2.76 10.21 8.49
CA GLU A 35 2.14 9.45 7.43
C GLU A 35 1.83 8.01 7.85
N ALA A 36 2.00 7.68 9.14
CA ALA A 36 1.57 6.41 9.70
C ALA A 36 0.06 6.20 9.52
N PRO A 37 -0.39 4.96 9.28
CA PRO A 37 -1.81 4.63 9.17
C PRO A 37 -2.61 5.06 10.41
N GLY A 38 -3.79 5.64 10.18
CA GLY A 38 -4.77 5.94 11.21
C GLY A 38 -5.48 4.68 11.72
N PRO A 39 -6.49 4.84 12.60
CA PRO A 39 -7.16 3.72 13.25
C PRO A 39 -7.88 2.77 12.29
N GLN A 40 -8.21 3.22 11.07
CA GLN A 40 -8.80 2.37 10.04
C GLN A 40 -7.80 1.40 9.38
N GLY A 41 -6.49 1.60 9.62
CA GLY A 41 -5.44 0.74 9.12
C GLY A 41 -5.09 0.96 7.65
N VAL A 42 -4.47 -0.07 7.06
CA VAL A 42 -3.97 -0.06 5.67
C VAL A 42 -4.83 -0.99 4.82
N LEU A 43 -5.30 -0.48 3.68
CA LEU A 43 -6.03 -1.23 2.67
C LEU A 43 -5.07 -1.69 1.56
N LEU A 44 -5.09 -2.98 1.25
CA LEU A 44 -4.46 -3.53 0.04
C LEU A 44 -5.35 -3.23 -1.17
N VAL A 45 -4.85 -2.46 -2.13
CA VAL A 45 -5.56 -2.13 -3.37
C VAL A 45 -5.34 -3.21 -4.42
N GLN A 46 -4.09 -3.62 -4.61
CA GLN A 46 -3.71 -4.63 -5.59
C GLN A 46 -2.40 -5.29 -5.19
N ALA A 47 -2.28 -6.59 -5.46
CA ALA A 47 -1.03 -7.35 -5.39
C ALA A 47 -0.70 -7.95 -6.76
N TRP A 48 0.58 -8.00 -7.09
CA TRP A 48 1.10 -8.61 -8.33
C TRP A 48 2.43 -9.28 -8.07
N ARG A 49 2.96 -9.99 -9.08
CA ARG A 49 4.30 -10.58 -8.99
C ARG A 49 5.35 -9.50 -8.78
N GLY A 50 5.92 -9.46 -7.58
CA GLY A 50 6.98 -8.53 -7.18
C GLY A 50 6.51 -7.26 -6.46
N GLY A 51 5.27 -7.16 -5.98
CA GLY A 51 4.86 -6.03 -5.14
C GLY A 51 3.38 -5.90 -4.86
N ALA A 52 3.02 -4.80 -4.18
CA ALA A 52 1.65 -4.42 -3.89
C ALA A 52 1.48 -2.90 -3.77
N SER A 53 0.25 -2.44 -4.01
CA SER A 53 -0.17 -1.05 -3.78
C SER A 53 -1.14 -0.98 -2.60
N TYR A 54 -0.95 0.02 -1.76
CA TYR A 54 -1.75 0.27 -0.56
C TYR A 54 -2.31 1.68 -0.53
N LEU A 55 -3.45 1.81 0.15
CA LEU A 55 -4.10 3.07 0.48
C LEU A 55 -4.36 3.11 1.99
N TRP A 56 -4.20 4.28 2.61
CA TRP A 56 -4.58 4.47 4.01
C TRP A 56 -4.86 5.94 4.31
N GLU A 57 -5.63 6.17 5.37
CA GLU A 57 -5.84 7.51 5.93
C GLU A 57 -4.85 7.76 7.07
N THR A 58 -4.33 8.98 7.19
CA THR A 58 -3.49 9.42 8.30
C THR A 58 -4.31 10.08 9.41
N PRO A 59 -3.78 10.23 10.64
CA PRO A 59 -4.51 10.84 11.75
C PRO A 59 -5.05 12.25 11.49
N ASP A 60 -4.40 13.03 10.64
CA ASP A 60 -4.85 14.36 10.19
C ASP A 60 -5.81 14.31 8.99
N GLN A 61 -6.45 13.16 8.77
CA GLN A 61 -7.51 12.94 7.78
C GLN A 61 -7.04 13.09 6.34
N ARG A 62 -5.79 12.74 6.01
CA ARG A 62 -5.31 12.76 4.62
C ARG A 62 -5.15 11.36 4.08
N GLU A 63 -5.50 11.18 2.82
CA GLU A 63 -5.24 9.94 2.11
C GLU A 63 -3.75 9.87 1.73
N CYS A 64 -3.14 8.73 1.99
CA CYS A 64 -1.81 8.34 1.56
C CYS A 64 -1.89 7.08 0.72
N PHE A 65 -0.97 6.95 -0.22
CA PHE A 65 -0.78 5.72 -0.98
C PHE A 65 0.69 5.37 -1.09
N ALA A 66 0.97 4.09 -1.31
CA ALA A 66 2.29 3.63 -1.69
C ALA A 66 2.23 2.41 -2.58
N THR A 67 3.19 2.33 -3.50
CA THR A 67 3.55 1.11 -4.20
C THR A 67 4.84 0.57 -3.61
N VAL A 68 4.82 -0.69 -3.20
CA VAL A 68 5.87 -1.32 -2.43
C VAL A 68 6.33 -2.58 -3.16
N ARG A 69 7.65 -2.69 -3.35
CA ARG A 69 8.33 -3.91 -3.76
C ARG A 69 8.84 -4.63 -2.50
N PRO A 70 9.19 -5.94 -2.57
CA PRO A 70 9.50 -6.76 -1.41
C PRO A 70 10.39 -6.12 -0.34
N ASP A 71 11.31 -5.25 -0.74
CA ASP A 71 12.32 -4.66 0.13
C ASP A 71 12.33 -3.12 0.12
N VAL A 72 11.45 -2.47 -0.65
CA VAL A 72 11.49 -1.00 -0.82
C VAL A 72 10.14 -0.39 -1.16
N VAL A 73 9.86 0.77 -0.58
CA VAL A 73 8.77 1.65 -1.01
C VAL A 73 9.19 2.37 -2.29
N GLN A 74 8.56 2.04 -3.43
CA GLN A 74 8.95 2.54 -4.74
C GLN A 74 8.29 3.87 -5.09
N GLU A 75 7.02 4.02 -4.76
CA GLU A 75 6.25 5.25 -4.96
C GLU A 75 5.44 5.53 -3.70
N ARG A 76 5.37 6.79 -3.30
CA ARG A 76 4.56 7.22 -2.16
C ARG A 76 4.06 8.63 -2.40
N GLY A 77 2.81 8.85 -2.03
CA GLY A 77 2.19 10.16 -2.10
C GLY A 77 1.14 10.35 -1.02
N ARG A 78 0.79 11.61 -0.81
CA ARG A 78 -0.18 12.04 0.20
C ARG A 78 -0.99 13.20 -0.32
N ALA A 79 -2.29 13.18 -0.01
CA ALA A 79 -3.18 14.26 -0.32
C ALA A 79 -2.74 15.58 0.35
N THR A 80 -2.68 16.65 -0.43
CA THR A 80 -2.36 18.00 0.04
C THR A 80 -3.49 18.66 0.82
N ARG A 81 -4.68 18.06 0.86
CA ARG A 81 -5.79 18.47 1.71
C ARG A 81 -6.39 17.29 2.47
N PRO A 82 -6.92 17.51 3.68
CA PRO A 82 -7.71 16.50 4.37
C PRO A 82 -8.95 16.11 3.57
N LEU A 83 -9.44 14.89 3.80
CA LEU A 83 -10.72 14.39 3.34
C LEU A 83 -11.83 15.33 3.83
N GLY A 84 -12.76 15.68 2.95
CA GLY A 84 -13.84 16.63 3.26
C GLY A 84 -13.43 18.11 3.32
N ALA A 85 -12.15 18.47 3.17
CA ALA A 85 -11.74 19.88 3.06
C ALA A 85 -12.18 20.54 1.74
N VAL A 86 -12.67 19.76 0.76
CA VAL A 86 -13.45 20.27 -0.36
C VAL A 86 -14.89 20.49 0.13
N GLY A 87 -15.12 21.64 0.74
CA GLY A 87 -16.44 22.12 1.12
C GLY A 87 -17.23 22.64 -0.09
N ASP A 88 -18.54 22.38 -0.03
CA ASP A 88 -19.64 22.87 -0.88
C ASP A 88 -19.88 22.21 -2.24
N ARG A 89 -20.33 20.96 -2.21
CA ARG A 89 -21.44 20.55 -3.08
C ARG A 89 -22.65 20.28 -2.22
N THR A 90 -23.21 21.34 -1.66
CA THR A 90 -24.63 21.31 -1.33
C THR A 90 -25.35 21.07 -2.66
N CYS A 91 -25.82 19.84 -2.90
CA CYS A 91 -26.80 19.58 -3.95
C CYS A 91 -28.10 20.29 -3.54
N VAL A 92 -28.15 21.61 -3.71
CA VAL A 92 -29.42 22.34 -3.66
C VAL A 92 -30.09 22.09 -5.00
N PRO A 93 -31.25 21.40 -5.06
CA PRO A 93 -32.02 21.35 -6.29
C PRO A 93 -32.43 22.78 -6.66
N ALA A 94 -32.17 23.18 -7.92
CA ALA A 94 -32.62 24.46 -8.45
C ALA A 94 -34.16 24.56 -8.39
N PRO A 95 -34.74 25.76 -8.13
CA PRO A 95 -36.18 25.95 -8.04
C PRO A 95 -36.91 25.69 -9.36
#